data_AF-A0A370GBB8-F1
#
_entry.id   AF-A0A370GBB8-F1
#
_cell.length_a   1.000
_cell.length_b   1.000
_cell.length_c   1.000
_cell.angle_alpha   90.00
_cell.angle_beta   90.00
_cell.angle_gamma   90.00
#
_symmetry.space_group_name_H-M   'P 1'
#
loop_
_entity.id
_entity.type
_entity.pdbx_description
1 polymer ?
#
loop_
_entity_poly.entity_id
_entity_poly.type
_entity_poly.pdbx_seq_one_letter_code
_entity_poly.pdbx_strand_id
1 'polypeptide(L)'
;MIFHGVPLECINHAAQTFHVPATIIVSVMKIENGWNGAAIRNKNGTYDLGVMQVNSSRLSQLTKYGITKNDLQFDPCINVHTATWILAKGLAKGEGWQGVGNYHSATPIHNLQYRQKVKVAYDNMQKALKEENA
;
A
#
# COMPACT_ATOMS: atom_id res chain seq x y z
N MET A 1 -0.82 4.06 18.81
CA MET A 1 0.09 2.93 18.47
C MET A 1 0.60 3.16 17.04
N ILE A 2 1.81 2.74 16.68
CA ILE A 2 2.43 3.04 15.37
C ILE A 2 2.84 1.74 14.66
N PHE A 3 2.59 1.63 13.36
CA PHE A 3 3.07 0.54 12.50
C PHE A 3 3.88 1.12 11.34
N HIS A 4 5.16 0.75 11.23
CA HIS A 4 6.07 1.23 10.17
C HIS A 4 6.12 2.77 10.07
N GLY A 5 6.07 3.47 11.21
CA GLY A 5 6.05 4.94 11.25
C GLY A 5 4.70 5.58 10.93
N VAL A 6 3.63 4.79 10.77
CA VAL A 6 2.27 5.27 10.53
C VAL A 6 1.40 5.08 11.80
N PRO A 7 0.68 6.11 12.26
CA PRO A 7 -0.34 5.94 13.29
C PRO A 7 -1.40 4.91 12.87
N LEU A 8 -1.75 3.98 13.77
CA LEU A 8 -2.78 2.96 13.48
C LEU A 8 -4.13 3.57 13.11
N GLU A 9 -4.44 4.74 13.65
CA GLU A 9 -5.65 5.49 13.38
C GLU A 9 -5.74 5.85 11.89
N CYS A 10 -4.62 6.19 11.24
CA CYS A 10 -4.58 6.47 9.81
C CYS A 10 -4.78 5.21 8.96
N ILE A 11 -4.24 4.06 9.38
CA ILE A 11 -4.44 2.77 8.72
C ILE A 11 -5.91 2.34 8.83
N ASN A 12 -6.48 2.42 10.03
CA ASN A 12 -7.86 2.06 10.30
C ASN A 12 -8.84 2.97 9.56
N HIS A 13 -8.57 4.28 9.54
CA HIS A 13 -9.40 5.23 8.80
C HIS A 13 -9.35 4.96 7.29
N ALA A 14 -8.16 4.68 6.73
CA ALA A 14 -8.04 4.30 5.31
C ALA A 14 -8.77 2.98 5.01
N ALA A 15 -8.66 1.98 5.90
CA ALA A 15 -9.35 0.70 5.78
C ALA A 15 -10.88 0.87 5.69
N GLN A 16 -11.44 1.69 6.58
CA GLN A 16 -12.87 2.00 6.61
C GLN A 16 -13.29 2.80 5.39
N THR A 17 -12.55 3.87 5.05
CA THR A 17 -12.87 4.78 3.93
C THR A 17 -12.94 4.04 2.60
N PHE A 18 -11.98 3.16 2.33
CA PHE A 18 -11.85 2.49 1.03
C PHE A 18 -12.34 1.04 1.04
N HIS A 19 -12.93 0.58 2.14
CA HIS A 19 -13.44 -0.78 2.31
C HIS A 19 -12.38 -1.86 2.02
N VAL A 20 -11.13 -1.60 2.41
CA VAL A 20 -10.02 -2.56 2.30
C VAL A 20 -9.67 -3.05 3.70
N PRO A 21 -9.67 -4.37 3.97
CA PRO A 21 -9.29 -4.89 5.28
C PRO A 21 -7.92 -4.36 5.73
N ALA A 22 -7.84 -3.86 6.96
CA ALA A 22 -6.60 -3.30 7.52
C ALA A 22 -5.43 -4.29 7.42
N THR A 23 -5.71 -5.59 7.60
CA THR A 23 -4.75 -6.70 7.46
C THR A 23 -4.12 -6.79 6.07
N ILE A 24 -4.85 -6.47 5.00
CA ILE A 24 -4.29 -6.39 3.64
C ILE A 24 -3.38 -5.15 3.52
N ILE A 25 -3.81 -4.00 4.05
CA ILE A 25 -3.04 -2.74 4.01
C ILE A 25 -1.68 -2.94 4.70
N VAL A 26 -1.67 -3.46 5.92
CA VAL A 26 -0.42 -3.70 6.66
C VAL A 26 0.45 -4.79 6.01
N SER A 27 -0.16 -5.76 5.33
CA SER A 27 0.58 -6.77 4.55
C SER A 27 1.29 -6.13 3.34
N VAL A 28 0.60 -5.22 2.63
CA VAL A 28 1.19 -4.42 1.56
C VAL A 28 2.32 -3.53 2.12
N MET A 29 2.08 -2.78 3.19
CA MET A 29 3.09 -1.95 3.86
C MET A 29 4.35 -2.75 4.22
N LYS A 30 4.17 -3.99 4.71
CA LYS A 30 5.29 -4.89 5.05
C LYS A 30 6.10 -5.32 3.83
N ILE A 31 5.44 -5.55 2.69
CA ILE A 31 6.12 -5.92 1.44
C ILE A 31 6.80 -4.71 0.77
N GLU A 32 6.16 -3.54 0.80
CA GLU A 32 6.74 -2.30 0.30
C GLU A 32 7.95 -1.86 1.14
N ASN A 33 7.90 -2.10 2.45
CA ASN A 33 8.97 -1.81 3.40
C ASN A 33 9.52 -0.37 3.27
N GLY A 34 8.63 0.57 2.90
CA GLY A 34 8.95 1.99 2.81
C GLY A 34 9.03 2.63 4.19
N TRP A 35 9.58 3.84 4.23
CA TRP A 35 9.65 4.66 5.43
C TRP A 35 9.21 6.09 5.14
N ASN A 36 8.85 6.85 6.17
CA ASN A 36 8.49 8.24 5.99
C ASN A 36 9.70 9.05 5.48
N GLY A 37 9.51 9.81 4.41
CA GLY A 37 10.57 10.51 3.69
C GLY A 37 11.21 9.71 2.55
N ALA A 38 10.86 8.43 2.35
CA ALA A 38 11.42 7.60 1.28
C ALA A 38 11.10 8.16 -0.11
N ALA A 39 12.11 8.18 -0.98
CA ALA A 39 11.97 8.48 -2.40
C ALA A 39 12.97 7.66 -3.22
N ILE A 40 12.58 6.45 -3.59
CA ILE A 40 13.46 5.49 -4.29
C ILE A 40 13.34 5.71 -5.80
N ARG A 41 14.44 6.05 -6.47
CA ARG A 41 14.45 6.33 -7.92
C ARG A 41 14.41 5.04 -8.72
N ASN A 42 13.43 4.93 -9.62
CA ASN A 42 13.30 3.85 -10.60
C ASN A 42 14.12 4.12 -11.87
N LYS A 43 14.43 3.06 -12.61
CA LYS A 43 15.18 3.14 -13.88
C LYS A 43 14.52 4.03 -14.93
N ASN A 44 13.18 4.10 -14.92
CA ASN A 44 12.38 4.93 -15.82
C ASN A 44 12.26 6.41 -15.36
N GLY A 45 12.97 6.81 -14.31
CA GLY A 45 12.97 8.19 -13.79
C GLY A 45 11.83 8.52 -12.82
N THR A 46 10.89 7.60 -12.58
CA THR A 46 9.88 7.75 -11.52
C THR A 46 10.47 7.49 -10.14
N TYR A 47 9.74 7.84 -9.08
CA TYR A 47 10.14 7.62 -7.69
C TYR A 47 9.05 6.87 -6.93
N ASP A 48 9.42 5.92 -6.08
CA ASP A 48 8.50 5.29 -5.13
C ASP A 48 8.57 6.02 -3.78
N LEU A 49 7.43 6.52 -3.32
CA LEU A 49 7.34 7.55 -2.28
C LEU A 49 6.72 7.01 -0.97
N GLY A 50 7.35 7.35 0.15
CA GLY A 50 6.83 7.15 1.49
C GLY A 50 6.62 5.68 1.90
N VAL A 51 5.81 5.49 2.94
CA VAL A 51 5.64 4.21 3.66
C VAL A 51 5.05 3.08 2.83
N MET A 52 4.18 3.38 1.87
CA MET A 52 3.61 2.40 0.93
C MET A 52 4.20 2.52 -0.48
N GLN A 53 5.30 3.25 -0.65
CA GLN A 53 6.05 3.29 -1.92
C GLN A 53 5.18 3.68 -3.14
N VAL A 54 4.32 4.70 -2.97
CA VAL A 54 3.44 5.17 -4.04
C VAL A 54 4.29 5.75 -5.18
N ASN A 55 4.18 5.18 -6.37
CA ASN A 55 4.96 5.63 -7.52
C ASN A 55 4.54 7.03 -8.00
N SER A 56 5.52 7.89 -8.26
CA SER A 56 5.34 9.29 -8.65
C SER A 56 4.63 9.46 -10.00
N SER A 57 4.52 8.42 -10.84
CA SER A 57 3.69 8.45 -12.06
C SER A 57 2.21 8.67 -11.76
N ARG A 58 1.75 8.36 -10.55
CA ARG A 58 0.37 8.58 -10.09
C ARG A 58 0.06 10.06 -9.84
N LEU A 59 1.08 10.91 -9.70
CA LEU A 59 0.91 12.33 -9.32
C LEU A 59 -0.02 13.09 -10.27
N SER A 60 0.03 12.83 -11.57
CA SER A 60 -0.85 13.49 -12.55
C SER A 60 -2.34 13.27 -12.29
N GLN A 61 -2.70 12.14 -11.68
CA GLN A 61 -4.06 11.85 -11.23
C GLN A 61 -4.35 12.42 -9.84
N LEU A 62 -3.36 12.39 -8.95
CA LEU A 62 -3.51 12.74 -7.53
C LEU A 62 -3.54 14.25 -7.28
N THR A 63 -2.88 15.06 -8.11
CA THR A 63 -2.90 16.53 -8.00
C THR A 63 -4.31 17.11 -8.17
N LYS A 64 -5.20 16.41 -8.88
CA LYS A 64 -6.63 16.77 -9.00
C LYS A 64 -7.36 16.75 -7.66
N TYR A 65 -6.84 16.02 -6.69
CA TYR A 65 -7.35 15.93 -5.31
C TYR A 65 -6.50 16.75 -4.33
N GLY A 66 -5.60 17.61 -4.82
CA GLY A 66 -4.71 18.41 -3.98
C GLY A 66 -3.52 17.64 -3.38
N ILE A 67 -3.32 16.38 -3.72
CA ILE A 67 -2.21 15.57 -3.18
C ILE A 67 -0.93 15.85 -3.98
N THR A 68 0.10 16.28 -3.28
CA THR A 68 1.42 16.61 -3.85
C THR A 68 2.44 15.49 -3.66
N LYS A 69 3.60 15.61 -4.31
CA LYS A 69 4.75 14.72 -4.07
C LYS A 69 5.21 14.77 -2.62
N ASN A 70 5.25 15.95 -2.02
CA ASN A 70 5.69 16.12 -0.63
C ASN A 70 4.75 15.44 0.34
N ASP A 71 3.43 15.52 0.11
CA ASP A 71 2.45 14.83 0.96
C ASP A 71 2.66 13.32 0.91
N LEU A 72 2.83 12.74 -0.29
CA LEU A 72 3.13 11.32 -0.43
C LEU A 72 4.45 10.92 0.20
N GLN A 73 5.46 11.79 0.17
CA GLN A 73 6.78 11.46 0.67
C GLN A 73 6.87 11.59 2.19
N PHE A 74 6.29 12.64 2.79
CA PHE A 74 6.56 13.05 4.17
C PHE A 74 5.35 13.01 5.11
N ASP A 75 4.12 12.84 4.58
CA ASP A 75 2.93 12.60 5.39
C ASP A 75 2.54 11.11 5.30
N PRO A 76 2.82 10.31 6.35
CA PRO A 76 2.52 8.89 6.34
C PRO A 76 1.02 8.60 6.27
N CYS A 77 0.17 9.49 6.79
CA CYS A 77 -1.27 9.32 6.77
C CYS A 77 -1.85 9.60 5.39
N ILE A 78 -1.40 10.65 4.70
CA ILE A 78 -1.77 10.91 3.29
C ILE A 78 -1.25 9.79 2.39
N ASN A 79 -0.02 9.31 2.62
CA ASN A 79 0.55 8.21 1.86
C ASN A 79 -0.32 6.94 1.99
N VAL A 80 -0.65 6.51 3.21
CA VAL A 80 -1.47 5.31 3.42
C VAL A 80 -2.88 5.46 2.86
N HIS A 81 -3.53 6.62 3.03
CA HIS A 81 -4.84 6.85 2.41
C HIS A 81 -4.77 6.75 0.89
N THR A 82 -3.79 7.42 0.29
CA THR A 82 -3.63 7.44 -1.17
C THR A 82 -3.31 6.05 -1.71
N ALA A 83 -2.38 5.34 -1.08
CA ALA A 83 -2.02 3.98 -1.45
C ALA A 83 -3.21 3.01 -1.30
N THR A 84 -4.00 3.15 -0.23
CA THR A 84 -5.20 2.31 -0.02
C THR A 84 -6.26 2.59 -1.06
N TRP A 85 -6.45 3.84 -1.49
CA TRP A 85 -7.32 4.17 -2.62
C TRP A 85 -6.84 3.53 -3.94
N ILE A 86 -5.54 3.53 -4.20
CA ILE A 86 -4.96 2.84 -5.38
C ILE A 86 -5.18 1.33 -5.28
N LEU A 87 -4.96 0.75 -4.09
CA LEU A 87 -5.17 -0.67 -3.81
C LEU A 87 -6.63 -1.08 -4.01
N ALA A 88 -7.59 -0.29 -3.51
CA ALA A 88 -9.02 -0.51 -3.72
C ALA A 88 -9.37 -0.54 -5.22
N LYS A 89 -8.77 0.34 -6.04
CA LYS A 89 -8.93 0.31 -7.50
C LYS A 89 -8.31 -0.93 -8.14
N GLY A 90 -7.21 -1.45 -7.59
CA GLY A 90 -6.62 -2.72 -8.01
C GLY A 90 -7.56 -3.90 -7.73
N LEU A 91 -8.09 -3.96 -6.51
CA LEU A 91 -9.07 -4.95 -6.06
C LEU A 91 -10.36 -4.92 -6.89
N ALA A 92 -10.87 -3.74 -7.25
CA ALA A 92 -12.04 -3.61 -8.10
C ALA A 92 -11.83 -4.11 -9.54
N LYS A 93 -10.58 -4.28 -9.99
CA LYS A 93 -10.22 -4.66 -11.37
C LYS A 93 -9.67 -6.08 -11.51
N GLY A 94 -9.54 -6.83 -10.42
CA GLY A 94 -8.97 -8.18 -10.44
C GLY A 94 -9.59 -9.08 -9.40
N GLU A 95 -9.58 -10.38 -9.66
CA GLU A 95 -10.16 -11.36 -8.75
C GLU A 95 -9.18 -11.74 -7.64
N GLY A 96 -9.65 -11.69 -6.39
CA GLY A 96 -8.88 -12.05 -5.20
C GLY A 96 -7.49 -11.38 -5.16
N TRP A 97 -6.44 -12.19 -5.03
CA TRP A 97 -5.06 -11.70 -4.93
C TRP A 97 -4.52 -11.05 -6.21
N GLN A 98 -5.16 -11.27 -7.37
CA GLN A 98 -4.78 -10.54 -8.59
C GLN A 98 -5.00 -9.03 -8.41
N GLY A 99 -6.08 -8.66 -7.73
CA GLY A 99 -6.38 -7.26 -7.43
C GLY A 99 -5.33 -6.60 -6.54
N VAL A 100 -4.79 -7.34 -5.56
CA VAL A 100 -3.63 -6.90 -4.76
C VAL A 100 -2.39 -6.76 -5.64
N GLY A 101 -2.13 -7.71 -6.55
CA GLY A 101 -1.03 -7.60 -7.51
C GLY A 101 -1.13 -6.35 -8.39
N ASN A 102 -2.35 -5.94 -8.77
CA ASN A 102 -2.59 -4.77 -9.62
C ASN A 102 -2.20 -3.44 -8.96
N TYR A 103 -2.07 -3.40 -7.63
CA TYR A 103 -1.48 -2.27 -6.92
C TYR A 103 -0.06 -1.99 -7.41
N HIS A 104 0.76 -3.03 -7.47
CA HIS A 104 2.16 -2.98 -7.89
C HIS A 104 2.31 -2.95 -9.42
N SER A 105 1.66 -3.88 -10.12
CA SER A 105 1.73 -3.96 -11.58
C SER A 105 0.61 -4.81 -12.18
N ALA A 106 0.10 -4.39 -13.34
CA ALA A 106 -0.82 -5.19 -14.15
C ALA A 106 -0.07 -6.19 -15.08
N THR A 107 1.25 -6.08 -15.21
CA THR A 107 2.04 -7.04 -16.01
C THR A 107 2.02 -8.41 -15.33
N PRO A 108 1.59 -9.50 -16.00
CA PRO A 108 1.28 -10.78 -15.35
C PRO A 108 2.40 -11.34 -14.45
N ILE A 109 3.65 -11.29 -14.90
CA ILE A 109 4.79 -11.82 -14.15
C ILE A 109 5.04 -11.01 -12.87
N HIS A 110 5.07 -9.68 -12.96
CA HIS A 110 5.28 -8.81 -11.80
C HIS A 110 4.11 -8.88 -10.81
N ASN A 111 2.87 -8.95 -11.33
CA ASN A 111 1.67 -9.13 -10.55
C ASN A 111 1.73 -10.42 -9.71
N LEU A 112 2.03 -11.55 -10.36
CA LEU A 112 2.09 -12.86 -9.73
C LEU A 112 3.14 -12.91 -8.62
N GLN A 113 4.35 -12.42 -8.90
CA GLN A 113 5.44 -12.38 -7.92
C GLN A 113 5.07 -11.51 -6.71
N TYR A 114 4.51 -10.33 -6.96
CA TYR A 114 4.13 -9.41 -5.90
C TYR A 114 2.98 -9.96 -5.04
N ARG A 115 1.89 -10.43 -5.65
CA ARG A 115 0.72 -10.91 -4.90
C ARG A 115 1.04 -12.14 -4.05
N GLN A 116 1.97 -13.00 -4.48
CA GLN A 116 2.42 -14.14 -3.68
C GLN A 116 3.15 -13.68 -2.41
N LYS A 117 4.03 -12.68 -2.51
CA LYS A 117 4.71 -12.10 -1.33
C LYS A 117 3.71 -11.50 -0.36
N VAL A 118 2.75 -10.71 -0.85
CA VAL A 118 1.72 -10.10 0.01
C VAL A 118 0.84 -11.17 0.66
N LYS A 119 0.45 -12.21 -0.08
CA LYS A 119 -0.32 -13.32 0.47
C LYS A 119 0.41 -14.03 1.61
N VAL A 120 1.71 -14.30 1.46
CA VAL A 120 2.51 -14.91 2.55
C VAL A 120 2.58 -13.99 3.77
N ALA A 121 2.80 -12.68 3.57
CA ALA A 121 2.80 -11.73 4.68
C ALA A 121 1.44 -11.69 5.42
N TYR A 122 0.34 -11.74 4.66
CA TYR A 122 -1.02 -11.81 5.18
C TYR A 122 -1.27 -13.09 5.98
N ASP A 123 -0.95 -14.26 5.42
CA ASP A 123 -1.18 -15.56 6.06
C ASP A 123 -0.42 -15.65 7.40
N ASN A 124 0.84 -15.18 7.43
CA ASN A 124 1.64 -15.14 8.65
C ASN A 124 1.02 -14.22 9.72
N MET A 125 0.48 -13.07 9.30
CA MET A 125 -0.19 -12.16 10.23
C MET A 125 -1.49 -12.75 10.78
N GLN A 126 -2.29 -13.39 9.93
CA GLN A 126 -3.52 -14.07 10.38
C GLN A 126 -3.21 -15.18 11.38
N LYS A 127 -2.10 -15.90 11.21
CA LYS A 127 -1.66 -16.91 12.16
C LYS A 127 -1.30 -16.28 13.51
N ALA A 128 -0.48 -15.23 13.52
CA ALA A 128 -0.09 -14.54 14.75
C ALA A 128 -1.30 -13.98 15.52
N LEU A 129 -2.25 -13.34 14.82
CA LEU A 129 -3.48 -12.83 15.45
C LEU A 129 -4.34 -13.94 16.06
N LYS A 130 -4.36 -15.15 15.50
CA LYS A 130 -5.08 -16.28 16.10
C LYS A 130 -4.38 -16.80 17.36
N GLU A 131 -3.06 -16.83 17.36
CA GLU A 131 -2.26 -17.27 18.52
C GLU A 131 -2.34 -16.28 19.68
N GLU A 132 -2.46 -14.98 19.42
CA GLU A 132 -2.64 -13.95 20.45
C GLU A 132 -4.04 -13.95 21.09
N ASN A 133 -5.04 -14.51 20.39
CA ASN A 133 -6.44 -14.58 20.85
C ASN A 133 -6.84 -15.98 21.34
N ALA A 134 -5.90 -16.92 21.41
CA ALA A 134 -6.08 -18.28 21.92
C ALA A 134 -5.55 -18.40 23.35
#